data_AF-A0A507EYS2-F1
#
_entry.id   AF-A0A507EYS2-F1
#
_cell.length_a   1.000
_cell.length_b   1.000
_cell.length_c   1.000
_cell.angle_alpha   90.00
_cell.angle_beta   90.00
_cell.angle_gamma   90.00
#
_symmetry.space_group_name_H-M   'P 1'
#
loop_
_entity.id
_entity.type
_entity.pdbx_description
1 polymer ?
#
loop_
_entity_poly.entity_id
_entity_poly.type
_entity_poly.pdbx_seq_one_letter_code
_entity_poly.pdbx_strand_id
1 'polypeptide(L)'
;MTQIYQSSFLFWIYKIFKSCYRLLTGTSELYRICDGAVRAAESARSQEETELHTLEAKESDKTAEKSGRKVTFVNSKSLSAYVGPAAVYRIDRALLYSTTLTEVRRRLESPYSTLEEPFAIILVKKGFPGNGNPKTQPASVDPPSMHHYHHVLVQTGSRGIVLKRHRRGSWELKSPIQLNARAATKYDPTNRSHERKLLELWELMMPGEKLASRFSDQWQKIGFQGKDPATDFRGMGMLGLDNLHYYAKHHPHSVQRVLQTSHHPTAWFSMAIVGINITDFAVQLVRTRQLQHFLYTFGTTTTMFNEFYCYMFDEFGKYWAAQPMITIMDFGRVFEQFQTRIQLELLMSKETVLDPTSPVFINSKKRL
;
A
#
# COMPACT_ATOMS: atom_id res chain seq x y z
N MET A 1 10.42 -0.58 -15.45
CA MET A 1 9.74 -1.86 -15.71
C MET A 1 8.21 -1.81 -15.55
N THR A 2 7.59 -0.63 -15.39
CA THR A 2 6.25 -0.55 -14.78
C THR A 2 5.17 0.14 -15.66
N GLN A 3 5.50 0.92 -16.70
CA GLN A 3 4.52 1.43 -17.70
C GLN A 3 3.81 0.36 -18.56
N ILE A 4 4.28 -0.88 -18.44
CA ILE A 4 3.87 -2.02 -19.22
C ILE A 4 2.37 -2.32 -19.13
N TYR A 5 1.69 -2.02 -18.02
CA TYR A 5 0.35 -2.55 -17.80
C TYR A 5 -0.79 -1.54 -18.01
N GLN A 6 -0.47 -0.29 -18.38
CA GLN A 6 -1.47 0.76 -18.60
C GLN A 6 -1.74 1.04 -20.08
N SER A 7 -0.81 0.69 -20.98
CA SER A 7 -1.03 0.74 -22.43
C SER A 7 -1.16 -0.67 -22.98
N SER A 8 -2.25 -0.95 -23.70
CA SER A 8 -2.45 -2.25 -24.39
C SER A 8 -1.27 -2.61 -25.28
N PHE A 9 -0.63 -1.60 -25.88
CA PHE A 9 0.57 -1.75 -26.71
C PHE A 9 1.81 -2.09 -25.88
N LEU A 10 2.11 -1.34 -24.81
CA LEU A 10 3.24 -1.64 -23.93
C LEU A 10 3.08 -3.00 -23.22
N PHE A 11 1.84 -3.38 -22.91
CA PHE A 11 1.51 -4.67 -22.32
C PHE A 11 1.76 -5.81 -23.29
N TRP A 12 1.41 -5.59 -24.55
CA TRP A 12 1.70 -6.54 -25.63
C TRP A 12 3.21 -6.67 -25.88
N ILE A 13 3.95 -5.56 -25.96
CA ILE A 13 5.43 -5.57 -26.07
C ILE A 13 6.06 -6.35 -24.91
N TYR A 14 5.62 -6.10 -23.68
CA TYR A 14 6.15 -6.83 -22.53
C TYR A 14 5.80 -8.31 -22.54
N LYS A 15 4.59 -8.69 -23.00
CA LYS A 15 4.24 -10.10 -23.19
C LYS A 15 5.19 -10.76 -24.20
N ILE A 16 5.55 -10.07 -25.28
CA ILE A 16 6.55 -10.54 -26.24
C ILE A 16 7.90 -10.69 -25.55
N PHE A 17 8.41 -9.65 -24.90
CA PHE A 17 9.69 -9.69 -24.18
C PHE A 17 9.73 -10.85 -23.17
N LYS A 18 8.66 -11.01 -22.37
CA LYS A 18 8.50 -12.10 -21.40
C LYS A 18 8.50 -13.47 -22.06
N SER A 19 7.85 -13.60 -23.22
CA SER A 19 7.83 -14.83 -24.02
C SER A 19 9.22 -15.16 -24.56
N CYS A 20 9.90 -14.18 -25.18
CA CYS A 20 11.27 -14.32 -25.68
C CYS A 20 12.23 -14.70 -24.55
N TYR A 21 12.15 -14.03 -23.40
CA TYR A 21 13.01 -14.33 -22.26
C TYR A 21 12.74 -15.75 -21.70
N ARG A 22 11.49 -16.21 -21.72
CA ARG A 22 11.14 -17.59 -21.34
C ARG A 22 11.70 -18.61 -22.33
N LEU A 23 11.67 -18.32 -23.63
CA LEU A 23 12.28 -19.18 -24.65
C LEU A 23 13.80 -19.25 -24.49
N LEU A 24 14.45 -18.12 -24.18
CA LEU A 24 15.90 -18.04 -23.98
C LEU A 24 16.37 -18.76 -22.71
N THR A 25 15.72 -18.51 -21.57
CA THR A 25 16.18 -19.01 -20.26
C THR A 25 15.52 -20.30 -19.82
N GLY A 26 14.47 -20.75 -20.50
CA GLY A 26 13.61 -21.84 -20.05
C GLY A 26 12.81 -21.53 -18.78
N THR A 27 12.96 -20.36 -18.16
CA THR A 27 12.42 -20.09 -16.81
C THR A 27 11.22 -19.14 -16.84
N SER A 28 10.30 -19.29 -15.90
CA SER A 28 9.18 -18.34 -15.77
C SER A 28 9.63 -17.05 -15.08
N GLU A 29 8.96 -15.94 -15.36
CA GLU A 29 9.21 -14.68 -14.63
C GLU A 29 8.94 -14.83 -13.13
N LEU A 30 7.87 -15.54 -12.76
CA LEU A 30 7.54 -15.79 -11.37
C LEU A 30 8.68 -16.55 -10.67
N TYR A 31 9.25 -17.56 -11.33
CA TYR A 31 10.42 -18.26 -10.82
C TYR A 31 11.58 -17.30 -10.59
N ARG A 32 11.95 -16.48 -11.58
CA ARG A 32 13.09 -15.56 -11.46
C ARG A 32 12.94 -14.55 -10.32
N ILE A 33 11.72 -14.05 -10.10
CA ILE A 33 11.45 -13.15 -8.97
C ILE A 33 11.59 -13.89 -7.63
N CYS A 34 11.05 -15.11 -7.53
CA CYS A 34 11.17 -15.91 -6.32
C CYS A 34 12.62 -16.31 -6.06
N ASP A 35 13.37 -16.70 -7.09
CA ASP A 35 14.79 -17.05 -6.99
C ASP A 35 15.66 -15.89 -6.53
N GLY A 36 15.44 -14.70 -7.09
CA GLY A 36 16.11 -13.48 -6.59
C GLY A 36 15.77 -13.19 -5.13
N ALA A 37 14.51 -13.40 -4.72
CA ALA A 37 14.09 -13.18 -3.33
C ALA A 37 14.71 -14.21 -2.35
N VAL A 38 14.77 -15.48 -2.75
CA VAL A 38 15.40 -16.55 -1.95
C VAL A 38 16.88 -16.25 -1.76
N ARG A 39 17.62 -15.95 -2.84
CA ARG A 39 19.05 -15.63 -2.77
C ARG A 39 19.35 -14.40 -1.93
N ALA A 40 18.51 -13.37 -2.02
CA ALA A 40 18.66 -12.17 -1.21
C ALA A 40 18.51 -12.49 0.29
N ALA A 41 17.56 -13.36 0.65
CA ALA A 41 17.39 -13.80 2.02
C ALA A 41 18.54 -14.70 2.51
N GLU A 42 19.05 -15.61 1.67
CA GLU A 42 20.22 -16.44 1.97
C GLU A 42 21.48 -15.58 2.16
N SER A 43 21.68 -14.57 1.31
CA SER A 43 22.81 -13.65 1.40
C SER A 43 22.77 -12.81 2.69
N ALA A 44 21.59 -12.31 3.07
CA ALA A 44 21.39 -11.58 4.32
C ALA A 44 21.69 -12.46 5.55
N ARG A 45 21.28 -13.74 5.50
CA ARG A 45 21.58 -14.72 6.55
C ARG A 45 23.08 -14.95 6.72
N SER A 46 23.82 -15.13 5.62
CA SER A 46 25.28 -15.31 5.68
C SER A 46 25.99 -14.07 6.23
N GLN A 47 25.48 -12.87 5.96
CA GLN A 47 26.00 -11.63 6.54
C GLN A 47 25.76 -11.58 8.07
N GLU A 48 24.54 -11.88 8.53
CA GLU A 48 24.22 -11.93 9.97
C GLU A 48 25.05 -12.99 10.72
N GLU A 49 25.21 -14.18 10.15
CA GLU A 49 26.04 -15.25 10.73
C GLU A 49 27.53 -14.84 10.81
N THR A 50 28.04 -14.11 9.80
CA THR A 50 29.41 -13.58 9.80
C THR A 50 29.60 -12.46 10.82
N GLU A 51 28.63 -11.55 10.95
CA GLU A 51 28.65 -10.48 11.95
C GLU A 51 28.59 -11.04 13.37
N LEU A 52 27.74 -12.04 13.62
CA LEU A 52 27.63 -12.72 14.90
C LEU A 52 28.95 -13.42 15.27
N HIS A 53 29.56 -14.17 14.35
CA HIS A 53 30.86 -14.79 14.58
C HIS A 53 31.98 -13.76 14.78
N THR A 54 31.93 -12.60 14.13
CA THR A 54 32.90 -11.51 14.34
C THR A 54 32.73 -10.87 15.73
N LEU A 55 31.50 -10.76 16.22
CA LEU A 55 31.19 -10.27 17.56
C LEU A 55 31.61 -11.28 18.64
N GLU A 56 31.35 -12.58 18.43
CA GLU A 56 31.81 -13.66 19.30
C GLU A 56 33.34 -13.74 19.34
N ALA A 57 34.02 -13.57 18.20
CA ALA A 57 35.49 -13.51 18.15
C ALA A 57 36.02 -12.31 18.95
N LYS A 58 35.40 -11.13 18.82
CA LYS A 58 35.75 -9.92 19.59
C LYS A 58 35.42 -10.01 21.09
N GLU A 59 34.41 -10.78 21.47
CA GLU A 59 34.13 -11.09 22.88
C GLU A 59 35.09 -12.16 23.42
N SER A 60 35.43 -13.19 22.65
CA SER A 60 36.38 -14.22 23.08
C SER A 60 37.78 -13.67 23.36
N ASP A 61 38.19 -12.62 22.65
CA ASP A 61 39.46 -11.89 22.88
C ASP A 61 39.40 -10.95 24.11
N LYS A 62 38.18 -10.61 24.57
CA LYS A 62 37.95 -9.79 25.78
C LYS A 62 37.59 -10.60 27.03
N THR A 63 37.23 -11.88 26.89
CA THR A 63 36.71 -12.72 27.99
C THR A 63 37.72 -13.75 28.50
N ALA A 64 39.02 -13.50 28.32
CA ALA A 64 40.06 -14.14 29.13
C ALA A 64 40.04 -13.65 30.61
N GLU A 65 39.26 -12.62 30.94
CA GLU A 65 38.93 -12.25 32.32
C GLU A 65 37.42 -12.14 32.53
N LYS A 66 36.92 -12.94 33.48
CA LYS A 66 35.57 -12.96 34.07
C LYS A 66 34.50 -13.79 33.35
N SER A 67 34.54 -15.07 33.71
CA SER A 67 33.42 -16.02 33.78
C SER A 67 32.11 -15.41 34.28
N GLY A 68 31.01 -15.74 33.59
CA GLY A 68 29.68 -15.78 34.18
C GLY A 68 28.58 -14.95 33.50
N ARG A 69 28.35 -15.11 32.20
CA ARG A 69 27.04 -14.74 31.60
C ARG A 69 26.58 -15.80 30.60
N LYS A 70 25.43 -16.39 30.90
CA LYS A 70 24.78 -17.46 30.14
C LYS A 70 24.27 -16.87 28.82
N VAL A 71 24.98 -17.10 27.72
CA VAL A 71 24.54 -16.73 26.37
C VAL A 71 23.30 -17.57 26.06
N THR A 72 22.15 -16.90 25.92
CA THR A 72 20.91 -17.52 25.44
C THR A 72 21.09 -17.91 23.98
N PHE A 73 21.25 -19.22 23.73
CA PHE A 73 21.14 -19.80 22.40
C PHE A 73 19.82 -19.35 21.76
N VAL A 74 19.92 -18.53 20.70
CA VAL A 74 18.80 -18.27 19.81
C VAL A 74 18.49 -19.58 19.10
N ASN A 75 17.32 -20.14 19.40
CA ASN A 75 16.83 -21.41 18.90
C ASN A 75 16.81 -21.40 17.35
N SER A 76 17.61 -22.28 16.74
CA SER A 76 17.82 -22.40 15.28
C SER A 76 16.61 -23.01 14.52
N LYS A 77 15.39 -22.81 15.00
CA LYS A 77 14.16 -23.26 14.34
C LYS A 77 13.28 -22.05 14.00
N SER A 78 13.25 -21.76 12.71
CA SER A 78 12.35 -20.84 11.98
C SER A 78 12.56 -19.32 12.14
N LEU A 79 13.67 -18.78 11.63
CA LEU A 79 13.66 -17.42 11.10
C LEU A 79 13.22 -17.50 9.62
N SER A 80 11.95 -17.21 9.37
CA SER A 80 11.36 -17.24 8.03
C SER A 80 12.05 -16.18 7.14
N ALA A 81 12.72 -16.58 6.05
CA ALA A 81 13.40 -15.69 5.10
C ALA A 81 12.60 -14.42 4.80
N TYR A 82 13.12 -13.23 5.10
CA TYR A 82 12.40 -11.99 4.84
C TYR A 82 12.28 -11.72 3.33
N VAL A 83 11.05 -11.58 2.83
CA VAL A 83 10.78 -11.21 1.43
C VAL A 83 10.44 -9.72 1.35
N GLY A 84 11.34 -8.93 0.75
CA GLY A 84 11.16 -7.47 0.67
C GLY A 84 9.89 -7.02 -0.09
N PRO A 85 9.33 -5.83 0.21
CA PRO A 85 8.08 -5.33 -0.40
C PRO A 85 8.09 -5.29 -1.94
N ALA A 86 9.23 -4.95 -2.54
CA ALA A 86 9.39 -4.93 -3.98
C ALA A 86 9.24 -6.33 -4.61
N ALA A 87 9.75 -7.37 -3.95
CA ALA A 87 9.59 -8.76 -4.39
C ALA A 87 8.13 -9.22 -4.23
N VAL A 88 7.50 -8.93 -3.09
CA VAL A 88 6.08 -9.20 -2.83
C VAL A 88 5.21 -8.55 -3.92
N TYR A 89 5.44 -7.28 -4.22
CA TYR A 89 4.72 -6.55 -5.26
C TYR A 89 4.88 -7.20 -6.64
N ARG A 90 6.11 -7.54 -7.03
CA ARG A 90 6.38 -8.15 -8.33
C ARG A 90 5.75 -9.55 -8.45
N ILE A 91 5.75 -10.34 -7.38
CA ILE A 91 5.09 -11.64 -7.33
C ILE A 91 3.57 -11.47 -7.48
N ASP A 92 2.94 -10.58 -6.70
CA ASP A 92 1.49 -10.30 -6.79
C ASP A 92 1.09 -9.87 -8.21
N ARG A 93 1.87 -8.97 -8.83
CA ARG A 93 1.67 -8.56 -10.24
C ARG A 93 1.82 -9.74 -11.21
N ALA A 94 2.87 -10.54 -11.06
CA ALA A 94 3.10 -11.71 -11.92
C ALA A 94 1.96 -12.72 -11.82
N LEU A 95 1.37 -12.89 -10.63
CA LEU A 95 0.18 -13.71 -10.40
C LEU A 95 -1.07 -13.07 -11.01
N LEU A 96 -1.30 -11.77 -10.81
CA LEU A 96 -2.48 -11.01 -11.27
C LEU A 96 -2.62 -10.93 -12.80
N TYR A 97 -1.53 -10.88 -13.54
CA TYR A 97 -1.58 -10.81 -15.01
C TYR A 97 -1.29 -12.16 -15.69
N SER A 98 -1.12 -13.23 -14.92
CA SER A 98 -0.93 -14.56 -15.48
C SER A 98 -2.25 -15.19 -15.96
N THR A 99 -2.40 -15.35 -17.27
CA THR A 99 -3.55 -16.03 -17.90
C THR A 99 -3.67 -17.51 -17.54
N THR A 100 -2.55 -18.16 -17.21
CA THR A 100 -2.50 -19.60 -16.85
C THR A 100 -2.83 -19.90 -15.39
N LEU A 101 -2.97 -18.86 -14.55
CA LEU A 101 -3.19 -18.98 -13.11
C LEU A 101 -4.55 -18.46 -12.66
N THR A 102 -5.46 -18.13 -13.58
CA THR A 102 -6.77 -17.53 -13.26
C THR A 102 -7.54 -18.35 -12.21
N GLU A 103 -7.66 -19.67 -12.41
CA GLU A 103 -8.38 -20.53 -11.45
C GLU A 103 -7.66 -20.64 -10.11
N VAL A 104 -6.33 -20.72 -10.10
CA VAL A 104 -5.55 -20.80 -8.85
C VAL A 104 -5.63 -19.48 -8.08
N ARG A 105 -5.69 -18.34 -8.77
CA ARG A 105 -5.92 -17.03 -8.16
C ARG A 105 -7.30 -16.93 -7.54
N ARG A 106 -8.35 -17.42 -8.24
CA ARG A 106 -9.70 -17.46 -7.68
C ARG A 106 -9.75 -18.28 -6.38
N ARG A 107 -8.98 -19.38 -6.33
CA ARG A 107 -8.78 -20.16 -5.11
C ARG A 107 -8.07 -19.33 -4.04
N LEU A 108 -6.95 -18.66 -4.35
CA LEU A 108 -6.25 -17.77 -3.40
C LEU A 108 -7.17 -16.66 -2.83
N GLU A 109 -8.13 -16.17 -3.61
CA GLU A 109 -9.09 -15.13 -3.18
C GLU A 109 -10.30 -15.68 -2.39
N SER A 110 -10.42 -17.01 -2.30
CA SER A 110 -11.47 -17.70 -1.57
C SER A 110 -11.25 -17.59 -0.06
N PRO A 111 -12.30 -17.29 0.73
CA PRO A 111 -12.18 -17.23 2.19
C PRO A 111 -12.00 -18.61 2.85
N TYR A 112 -12.12 -19.71 2.10
CA TYR A 112 -12.13 -21.09 2.61
C TYR A 112 -10.90 -21.93 2.24
N SER A 113 -9.97 -21.42 1.43
CA SER A 113 -8.78 -22.17 1.02
C SER A 113 -7.58 -21.87 1.91
N THR A 114 -6.77 -22.91 2.19
CA THR A 114 -5.42 -22.77 2.73
C THR A 114 -4.50 -22.16 1.66
N LEU A 115 -3.43 -21.46 2.07
CA LEU A 115 -2.49 -20.83 1.11
C LEU A 115 -1.55 -21.87 0.48
N GLU A 116 -1.32 -22.95 1.20
CA GLU A 116 -0.32 -23.98 0.93
C GLU A 116 -0.61 -24.72 -0.39
N GLU A 117 -1.86 -25.16 -0.61
CA GLU A 117 -2.22 -25.94 -1.78
C GLU A 117 -2.24 -25.09 -3.08
N PRO A 118 -2.85 -23.90 -3.14
CA PRO A 118 -2.79 -23.05 -4.34
C PRO A 118 -1.36 -22.67 -4.73
N PHE A 119 -0.47 -22.39 -3.77
CA PHE A 119 0.93 -22.08 -4.08
C PHE A 119 1.72 -23.30 -4.57
N ALA A 120 1.43 -24.51 -4.08
CA ALA A 120 2.01 -25.73 -4.63
C ALA A 120 1.64 -25.92 -6.12
N ILE A 121 0.37 -25.68 -6.47
CA ILE A 121 -0.11 -25.73 -7.87
C ILE A 121 0.60 -24.68 -8.73
N ILE A 122 0.86 -23.49 -8.19
CA ILE A 122 1.60 -22.42 -8.89
C ILE A 122 3.02 -22.88 -9.26
N LEU A 123 3.74 -23.53 -8.33
CA LEU A 123 5.10 -24.02 -8.58
C LEU A 123 5.14 -25.01 -9.75
N VAL A 124 4.19 -25.94 -9.80
CA VAL A 124 4.05 -26.92 -10.89
C VAL A 124 3.71 -26.21 -12.21
N LYS A 125 2.65 -25.39 -12.24
CA LYS A 125 2.20 -24.71 -13.46
C LYS A 125 3.22 -23.74 -14.03
N LYS A 126 4.13 -23.23 -13.20
CA LYS A 126 5.18 -22.28 -13.61
C LYS A 126 6.54 -22.92 -13.83
N GLY A 127 6.64 -24.25 -13.73
CA GLY A 127 7.85 -25.01 -14.05
C GLY A 127 9.04 -24.62 -13.17
N PHE A 128 8.81 -24.47 -11.87
CA PHE A 128 9.90 -24.31 -10.90
C PHE A 128 10.78 -25.58 -10.87
N PRO A 129 12.06 -25.49 -10.45
CA PRO A 129 12.96 -26.63 -10.34
C PRO A 129 12.31 -27.81 -9.59
N GLY A 130 12.49 -29.02 -10.12
CA GLY A 130 11.90 -30.26 -9.57
C GLY A 130 10.55 -30.69 -10.14
N ASN A 131 9.83 -29.85 -10.91
CA ASN A 131 8.50 -30.17 -11.47
C ASN A 131 8.44 -30.16 -13.02
N GLY A 132 9.42 -30.80 -13.67
CA GLY A 132 9.29 -31.17 -15.09
C GLY A 132 9.88 -30.19 -16.12
N ASN A 133 10.82 -29.32 -15.76
CA ASN A 133 11.58 -28.54 -16.75
C ASN A 133 13.09 -28.86 -16.68
N PRO A 134 13.61 -29.71 -17.58
CA PRO A 134 15.01 -30.13 -17.59
C PRO A 134 16.00 -29.01 -17.96
N LYS A 135 15.51 -27.85 -18.44
CA LYS A 135 16.36 -26.67 -18.76
C LYS A 135 16.53 -25.70 -17.60
N THR A 136 15.77 -25.86 -16.51
CA THR A 136 15.96 -25.09 -15.28
C THR A 136 17.14 -25.70 -14.52
N GLN A 137 18.37 -25.43 -15.00
CA GLN A 137 19.53 -25.80 -14.21
C GLN A 137 19.49 -25.03 -12.89
N PRO A 138 19.72 -25.71 -11.75
CA PRO A 138 20.02 -25.02 -10.51
C PRO A 138 21.24 -24.14 -10.75
N ALA A 139 21.09 -22.82 -10.58
CA ALA A 139 22.13 -21.87 -10.95
C ALA A 139 23.29 -21.79 -9.92
N SER A 140 23.49 -22.82 -9.10
CA SER A 140 24.51 -22.93 -8.04
C SER A 140 24.82 -24.39 -7.67
N VAL A 141 25.96 -24.59 -7.00
CA VAL A 141 26.47 -25.87 -6.45
C VAL A 141 25.47 -26.50 -5.45
N ASP A 142 24.71 -25.66 -4.74
CA ASP A 142 23.58 -26.07 -3.89
C ASP A 142 22.32 -25.25 -4.28
N PRO A 143 21.35 -25.83 -5.01
CA PRO A 143 20.11 -25.13 -5.32
C PRO A 143 19.18 -24.96 -4.13
N PRO A 144 18.42 -23.85 -4.07
CA PRO A 144 17.33 -23.73 -3.11
C PRO A 144 16.32 -24.86 -3.30
N SER A 145 16.03 -25.58 -2.20
CA SER A 145 15.00 -26.62 -2.23
C SER A 145 13.63 -26.03 -2.61
N MET A 146 12.77 -26.87 -3.18
CA MET A 146 11.38 -26.49 -3.54
C MET A 146 10.61 -25.86 -2.37
N HIS A 147 10.95 -26.25 -1.14
CA HIS A 147 10.38 -25.72 0.08
C HIS A 147 10.66 -24.21 0.25
N HIS A 148 11.82 -23.70 -0.18
CA HIS A 148 12.13 -22.27 -0.11
C HIS A 148 11.23 -21.44 -1.04
N TYR A 149 11.02 -21.90 -2.28
CA TYR A 149 10.13 -21.21 -3.21
C TYR A 149 8.67 -21.24 -2.76
N HIS A 150 8.22 -22.39 -2.24
CA HIS A 150 6.88 -22.51 -1.64
C HIS A 150 6.72 -21.53 -0.48
N HIS A 151 7.71 -21.48 0.41
CA HIS A 151 7.72 -20.59 1.55
C HIS A 151 7.70 -19.11 1.14
N VAL A 152 8.51 -18.68 0.15
CA VAL A 152 8.48 -17.31 -0.37
C VAL A 152 7.11 -16.94 -0.94
N LEU A 153 6.48 -17.86 -1.69
CA LEU A 153 5.14 -17.65 -2.23
C LEU A 153 4.09 -17.56 -1.10
N VAL A 154 4.17 -18.44 -0.10
CA VAL A 154 3.25 -18.44 1.07
C VAL A 154 3.43 -17.18 1.91
N GLN A 155 4.66 -16.72 2.16
CA GLN A 155 4.95 -15.46 2.85
C GLN A 155 4.44 -14.26 2.05
N THR A 156 4.64 -14.27 0.73
CA THR A 156 4.08 -13.25 -0.17
C THR A 156 2.55 -13.27 -0.14
N GLY A 157 1.94 -14.45 -0.10
CA GLY A 157 0.50 -14.60 0.04
C GLY A 157 -0.03 -14.09 1.36
N SER A 158 0.72 -14.31 2.42
CA SER A 158 0.43 -13.82 3.77
C SER A 158 0.59 -12.31 3.88
N ARG A 159 1.48 -11.69 3.08
CA ARG A 159 1.71 -10.23 3.06
C ARG A 159 0.86 -9.47 2.03
N GLY A 160 0.46 -10.09 0.93
CA GLY A 160 -0.07 -9.32 -0.20
C GLY A 160 -1.12 -9.94 -1.12
N ILE A 161 -1.12 -11.25 -1.36
CA ILE A 161 -1.97 -11.77 -2.47
C ILE A 161 -3.45 -11.84 -2.07
N VAL A 162 -3.76 -11.75 -0.79
CA VAL A 162 -5.15 -11.84 -0.34
C VAL A 162 -5.40 -10.79 0.72
N LEU A 163 -6.17 -9.78 0.33
CA LEU A 163 -6.92 -8.90 1.22
C LEU A 163 -7.96 -9.67 2.08
N LYS A 164 -7.75 -10.97 2.34
CA LYS A 164 -8.53 -11.82 3.22
C LYS A 164 -7.58 -12.79 3.91
N ARG A 165 -7.23 -12.46 5.14
CA ARG A 165 -7.31 -13.46 6.20
C ARG A 165 -8.33 -12.97 7.21
N HIS A 166 -9.61 -13.22 6.94
CA HIS A 166 -10.63 -13.07 7.97
C HIS A 166 -10.62 -14.33 8.85
N ARG A 167 -9.75 -14.37 9.86
CA ARG A 167 -9.93 -15.26 11.03
C ARG A 167 -9.65 -14.46 12.30
N ARG A 168 -10.74 -14.29 13.08
CA ARG A 168 -10.85 -13.81 14.47
C ARG A 168 -10.06 -12.55 14.87
N GLY A 169 -10.78 -11.42 14.95
CA GLY A 169 -10.75 -10.62 16.18
C GLY A 169 -9.71 -9.51 16.39
N SER A 170 -8.91 -9.06 15.41
CA SER A 170 -8.04 -7.89 15.61
C SER A 170 -8.02 -6.93 14.41
N TRP A 171 -7.79 -5.64 14.67
CA TRP A 171 -8.10 -4.48 13.82
C TRP A 171 -6.84 -3.91 13.13
N GLU A 172 -6.47 -4.46 11.98
CA GLU A 172 -5.47 -3.90 11.04
C GLU A 172 -6.05 -4.12 9.60
N LEU A 173 -6.07 -3.09 8.73
CA LEU A 173 -6.91 -2.90 7.51
C LEU A 173 -7.52 -4.20 6.96
N LYS A 174 -8.77 -4.46 7.34
CA LYS A 174 -9.47 -5.65 6.87
C LYS A 174 -10.06 -5.33 5.48
N SER A 175 -9.24 -5.45 4.44
CA SER A 175 -9.64 -5.51 3.02
C SER A 175 -10.27 -4.24 2.39
N PRO A 176 -10.25 -4.09 1.05
CA PRO A 176 -11.01 -3.06 0.34
C PRO A 176 -12.51 -3.14 0.64
N ILE A 177 -13.00 -4.29 1.12
CA ILE A 177 -14.42 -4.48 1.47
C ILE A 177 -14.80 -3.54 2.62
N GLN A 178 -13.92 -3.28 3.58
CA GLN A 178 -14.24 -2.33 4.67
C GLN A 178 -14.16 -0.88 4.26
N LEU A 179 -13.17 -0.50 3.43
CA LEU A 179 -13.16 0.85 2.85
C LEU A 179 -14.44 1.08 2.05
N ASN A 180 -14.84 0.12 1.22
CA ASN A 180 -16.10 0.19 0.48
C ASN A 180 -17.33 0.18 1.39
N ALA A 181 -17.35 -0.62 2.47
CA ALA A 181 -18.46 -0.63 3.42
C ALA A 181 -18.58 0.70 4.17
N ARG A 182 -17.45 1.29 4.55
CA ARG A 182 -17.40 2.60 5.21
C ARG A 182 -17.78 3.72 4.24
N ALA A 183 -17.35 3.63 2.98
CA ALA A 183 -17.78 4.55 1.93
C ALA A 183 -19.27 4.43 1.62
N ALA A 184 -19.84 3.23 1.71
CA ALA A 184 -21.27 2.98 1.54
C ALA A 184 -22.10 3.34 2.80
N THR A 185 -21.46 3.53 3.95
CA THR A 185 -22.15 3.94 5.18
C THR A 185 -22.56 5.40 5.04
N LYS A 186 -23.86 5.65 4.88
CA LYS A 186 -24.39 7.01 4.78
C LYS A 186 -24.14 7.80 6.07
N TYR A 187 -23.93 9.09 5.92
CA TYR A 187 -24.00 10.01 7.05
C TYR A 187 -25.40 9.96 7.66
N ASP A 188 -25.47 10.00 8.99
CA ASP A 188 -26.73 9.93 9.73
C ASP A 188 -26.72 11.04 10.79
N PRO A 189 -27.55 12.09 10.63
CA PRO A 189 -27.60 13.21 11.56
C PRO A 189 -28.17 12.84 12.93
N THR A 190 -28.84 11.69 13.06
CA THR A 190 -29.32 11.18 14.36
C THR A 190 -28.24 10.40 15.11
N ASN A 191 -27.19 9.99 14.42
CA ASN A 191 -26.07 9.28 15.02
C ASN A 191 -25.08 10.26 15.66
N ARG A 192 -25.04 10.26 17.00
CA ARG A 192 -24.16 11.14 17.78
C ARG A 192 -22.68 11.03 17.41
N SER A 193 -22.20 9.85 16.99
CA SER A 193 -20.80 9.70 16.58
C SER A 193 -20.51 10.34 15.22
N HIS A 194 -21.49 10.37 14.32
CA HIS A 194 -21.35 11.02 13.01
C HIS A 194 -21.35 12.55 13.20
N GLU A 195 -22.34 13.07 13.92
CA GLU A 195 -22.45 14.50 14.24
C GLU A 195 -21.23 15.01 15.00
N ARG A 196 -20.80 14.33 16.06
CA ARG A 196 -19.60 14.73 16.81
C ARG A 196 -18.37 14.86 15.92
N LYS A 197 -18.16 13.91 15.00
CA LYS A 197 -17.01 13.93 14.09
C LYS A 197 -17.08 15.09 13.10
N LEU A 198 -18.27 15.39 12.57
CA LEU A 198 -18.46 16.52 11.68
C LEU A 198 -18.24 17.87 12.38
N LEU A 199 -18.72 18.00 13.61
CA LEU A 199 -18.48 19.21 14.43
C LEU A 199 -16.99 19.34 14.82
N GLU A 200 -16.33 18.25 15.21
CA GLU A 200 -14.88 18.23 15.48
C GLU A 200 -14.08 18.60 14.23
N LEU A 201 -14.52 18.20 13.03
CA LEU A 201 -13.90 18.64 11.78
C LEU A 201 -13.95 20.17 11.63
N TRP A 202 -15.07 20.82 11.93
CA TRP A 202 -15.14 22.28 11.90
C TRP A 202 -14.14 22.91 12.87
N GLU A 203 -14.11 22.45 14.12
CA GLU A 203 -13.21 22.98 15.15
C GLU A 203 -11.73 22.86 14.75
N LEU A 204 -11.36 21.74 14.12
CA LEU A 204 -9.99 21.51 13.62
C LEU A 204 -9.64 22.40 12.43
N MET A 205 -10.59 22.63 11.52
CA MET A 205 -10.37 23.41 10.29
C MET A 205 -10.42 24.92 10.54
N MET A 206 -11.26 25.37 11.49
CA MET A 206 -11.57 26.77 11.78
C MET A 206 -11.43 27.08 13.28
N PRO A 207 -10.24 26.91 13.90
CA PRO A 207 -10.07 27.04 15.35
C PRO A 207 -10.37 28.44 15.91
N GLY A 208 -10.32 29.47 15.06
CA GLY A 208 -10.65 30.86 15.42
C GLY A 208 -12.12 31.25 15.25
N GLU A 209 -12.97 30.36 14.73
CA GLU A 209 -14.37 30.67 14.42
C GLU A 209 -15.30 29.59 14.95
N LYS A 210 -16.17 29.93 15.90
CA LYS A 210 -17.20 28.99 16.38
C LYS A 210 -18.30 28.80 15.32
N LEU A 211 -18.72 27.56 15.14
CA LEU A 211 -19.87 27.24 14.30
C LEU A 211 -21.15 27.72 15.00
N ALA A 212 -21.94 28.58 14.34
CA ALA A 212 -23.16 29.13 14.89
C ALA A 212 -24.26 28.08 15.05
N SER A 213 -24.38 27.17 14.08
CA SER A 213 -25.27 26.02 14.17
C SER A 213 -24.87 24.93 13.17
N ARG A 214 -25.40 23.72 13.35
CA ARG A 214 -25.19 22.60 12.43
C ARG A 214 -25.63 22.91 10.99
N PHE A 215 -26.63 23.76 10.79
CA PHE A 215 -27.12 24.20 9.47
C PHE A 215 -26.73 25.66 9.25
N SER A 216 -25.62 25.91 8.55
CA SER A 216 -25.05 27.26 8.45
C SER A 216 -24.27 27.43 7.15
N ASP A 217 -24.29 28.63 6.57
CA ASP A 217 -23.46 28.96 5.40
C ASP A 217 -21.95 28.92 5.71
N GLN A 218 -21.59 28.90 7.00
CA GLN A 218 -20.20 28.75 7.45
C GLN A 218 -19.50 27.53 6.85
N TRP A 219 -20.21 26.43 6.62
CA TRP A 219 -19.64 25.21 6.03
C TRP A 219 -19.03 25.43 4.64
N GLN A 220 -19.50 26.43 3.90
CA GLN A 220 -18.93 26.80 2.60
C GLN A 220 -17.49 27.33 2.73
N LYS A 221 -17.11 27.88 3.89
CA LYS A 221 -15.73 28.34 4.16
C LYS A 221 -14.70 27.22 4.10
N ILE A 222 -15.08 25.98 4.43
CA ILE A 222 -14.20 24.81 4.29
C ILE A 222 -14.54 23.98 3.04
N GLY A 223 -15.40 24.52 2.18
CA GLY A 223 -15.68 23.98 0.85
C GLY A 223 -16.75 22.89 0.79
N PHE A 224 -17.68 22.81 1.75
CA PHE A 224 -18.92 22.03 1.58
C PHE A 224 -19.94 22.79 0.72
N GLN A 225 -20.89 22.07 0.10
CA GLN A 225 -21.93 22.68 -0.71
C GLN A 225 -23.15 23.03 0.15
N GLY A 226 -23.48 24.32 0.21
CA GLY A 226 -24.65 24.81 0.92
C GLY A 226 -24.51 24.77 2.45
N LYS A 227 -25.68 24.73 3.13
CA LYS A 227 -25.79 24.85 4.59
C LYS A 227 -25.61 23.54 5.36
N ASP A 228 -25.71 22.41 4.67
CA ASP A 228 -25.68 21.08 5.28
C ASP A 228 -24.63 20.17 4.61
N PRO A 229 -23.45 19.99 5.24
CA PRO A 229 -22.42 19.06 4.77
C PRO A 229 -22.90 17.61 4.53
N ALA A 230 -23.99 17.18 5.18
CA ALA A 230 -24.49 15.81 5.03
C ALA A 230 -24.82 15.48 3.58
N THR A 231 -25.21 16.48 2.77
CA THR A 231 -25.58 16.27 1.37
C THR A 231 -24.40 15.94 0.47
N ASP A 232 -23.17 16.24 0.88
CA ASP A 232 -21.96 16.07 0.08
C ASP A 232 -21.34 14.69 0.23
N PHE A 233 -21.63 13.98 1.32
CA PHE A 233 -21.10 12.63 1.58
C PHE A 233 -21.81 11.53 0.77
N ARG A 234 -22.52 11.86 -0.32
CA ARG A 234 -23.25 10.84 -1.12
C ARG A 234 -22.32 9.83 -1.77
N GLY A 235 -21.17 10.28 -2.28
CA GLY A 235 -20.21 9.44 -2.99
C GLY A 235 -19.43 8.52 -2.05
N MET A 236 -18.82 9.11 -1.01
CA MET A 236 -17.88 8.41 -0.12
C MET A 236 -18.35 8.25 1.33
N GLY A 237 -19.61 8.58 1.62
CA GLY A 237 -20.24 8.35 2.92
C GLY A 237 -19.39 8.80 4.10
N MET A 238 -19.40 7.97 5.14
CA MET A 238 -18.59 8.19 6.33
C MET A 238 -17.08 8.10 6.09
N LEU A 239 -16.62 7.42 5.02
CA LEU A 239 -15.19 7.38 4.71
C LEU A 239 -14.66 8.76 4.30
N GLY A 240 -15.43 9.52 3.52
CA GLY A 240 -15.07 10.90 3.16
C GLY A 240 -14.92 11.79 4.39
N LEU A 241 -15.85 11.70 5.34
CA LEU A 241 -15.76 12.41 6.62
C LEU A 241 -14.59 11.92 7.47
N ASP A 242 -14.35 10.60 7.54
CA ASP A 242 -13.23 10.04 8.29
C ASP A 242 -11.88 10.52 7.74
N ASN A 243 -11.74 10.64 6.42
CA ASN A 243 -10.51 11.10 5.75
C ASN A 243 -10.28 12.60 5.96
N LEU A 244 -11.30 13.45 5.77
CA LEU A 244 -11.20 14.88 6.06
C LEU A 244 -10.84 15.13 7.53
N HIS A 245 -11.53 14.44 8.45
CA HIS A 245 -11.29 14.54 9.89
C HIS A 245 -9.89 14.08 10.28
N TYR A 246 -9.43 12.96 9.72
CA TYR A 246 -8.07 12.47 9.96
C TYR A 246 -7.03 13.50 9.48
N TYR A 247 -7.19 14.05 8.27
CA TYR A 247 -6.24 15.00 7.73
C TYR A 247 -6.16 16.28 8.58
N ALA A 248 -7.30 16.83 8.97
CA ALA A 248 -7.40 18.00 9.85
C ALA A 248 -6.72 17.77 11.21
N LYS A 249 -6.88 16.57 11.77
CA LYS A 249 -6.35 16.20 13.08
C LYS A 249 -4.85 15.93 13.08
N HIS A 250 -4.36 15.24 12.06
CA HIS A 250 -2.99 14.72 12.04
C HIS A 250 -2.00 15.62 11.29
N HIS A 251 -2.47 16.42 10.34
CA HIS A 251 -1.63 17.28 9.50
C HIS A 251 -2.15 18.73 9.41
N PRO A 252 -2.38 19.42 10.56
CA PRO A 252 -3.05 20.72 10.59
C PRO A 252 -2.34 21.80 9.75
N HIS A 253 -1.01 21.82 9.74
CA HIS A 253 -0.25 22.77 8.93
C HIS A 253 -0.47 22.58 7.42
N SER A 254 -0.53 21.32 6.97
CA SER A 254 -0.79 20.98 5.57
C SER A 254 -2.21 21.36 5.18
N VAL A 255 -3.17 21.04 6.05
CA VAL A 255 -4.58 21.41 5.90
C VAL A 255 -4.78 22.91 5.78
N GLN A 256 -4.17 23.71 6.66
CA GLN A 256 -4.30 25.16 6.62
C GLN A 256 -3.72 25.75 5.33
N ARG A 257 -2.58 25.22 4.86
CA ARG A 257 -2.01 25.62 3.56
C ARG A 257 -2.97 25.32 2.40
N VAL A 258 -3.52 24.10 2.35
CA VAL A 258 -4.48 23.71 1.29
C VAL A 258 -5.76 24.54 1.38
N LEU A 259 -6.25 24.83 2.59
CA LEU A 259 -7.42 25.68 2.81
C LEU A 259 -7.19 27.11 2.29
N GLN A 260 -6.04 27.71 2.59
CA GLN A 260 -5.66 29.01 2.05
C GLN A 260 -5.56 29.00 0.53
N THR A 261 -4.95 27.96 -0.06
CA THR A 261 -4.91 27.78 -1.53
C THR A 261 -6.32 27.69 -2.12
N SER A 262 -7.25 27.02 -1.42
CA SER A 262 -8.63 26.84 -1.89
C SER A 262 -9.45 28.13 -1.96
N HIS A 263 -9.04 29.18 -1.25
CA HIS A 263 -9.68 30.51 -1.25
C HIS A 263 -9.07 31.50 -2.24
N HIS A 264 -8.20 31.04 -3.14
CA HIS A 264 -7.55 31.91 -4.13
C HIS A 264 -8.60 32.69 -4.97
N PRO A 265 -8.44 34.01 -5.21
CA PRO A 265 -9.50 34.83 -5.84
C PRO A 265 -10.05 34.30 -7.17
N THR A 266 -9.19 33.76 -8.03
CA THR A 266 -9.57 33.21 -9.35
C THR A 266 -9.53 31.68 -9.40
N ALA A 267 -8.44 31.08 -8.92
CA ALA A 267 -8.23 29.63 -8.82
C ALA A 267 -8.81 29.00 -7.54
N TRP A 268 -9.90 29.51 -6.97
CA TRP A 268 -10.53 28.89 -5.80
C TRP A 268 -11.03 27.47 -6.13
N PHE A 269 -11.16 26.63 -5.10
CA PHE A 269 -11.83 25.34 -5.21
C PHE A 269 -12.54 24.96 -3.90
N SER A 270 -13.55 24.11 -3.99
CA SER A 270 -14.28 23.61 -2.82
C SER A 270 -13.47 22.52 -2.09
N MET A 271 -12.68 22.91 -1.08
CA MET A 271 -11.75 22.00 -0.40
C MET A 271 -12.40 20.69 0.10
N ALA A 272 -13.52 20.74 0.83
CA ALA A 272 -14.17 19.52 1.29
C ALA A 272 -14.62 18.59 0.14
N ILE A 273 -15.20 19.15 -0.94
CA ILE A 273 -15.59 18.36 -2.13
C ILE A 273 -14.37 17.73 -2.80
N VAL A 274 -13.29 18.48 -2.97
CA VAL A 274 -12.03 17.94 -3.50
C VAL A 274 -11.51 16.82 -2.60
N GLY A 275 -11.53 16.99 -1.28
CA GLY A 275 -11.14 15.96 -0.33
C GLY A 275 -12.01 14.69 -0.43
N ILE A 276 -13.30 14.81 -0.71
CA ILE A 276 -14.19 13.67 -0.95
C ILE A 276 -13.84 12.99 -2.30
N ASN A 277 -13.54 13.74 -3.35
CA ASN A 277 -13.10 13.19 -4.64
C ASN A 277 -11.75 12.47 -4.53
N ILE A 278 -10.82 12.99 -3.72
CA ILE A 278 -9.53 12.33 -3.43
C ILE A 278 -9.76 11.03 -2.65
N THR A 279 -10.76 10.99 -1.76
CA THR A 279 -11.16 9.75 -1.06
C THR A 279 -11.60 8.68 -2.05
N ASP A 280 -12.48 9.04 -3.01
CA ASP A 280 -12.90 8.11 -4.06
C ASP A 280 -11.71 7.61 -4.88
N PHE A 281 -10.83 8.53 -5.30
CA PHE A 281 -9.62 8.16 -6.03
C PHE A 281 -8.71 7.21 -5.23
N ALA A 282 -8.51 7.44 -3.92
CA ALA A 282 -7.76 6.55 -3.04
C ALA A 282 -8.36 5.14 -3.03
N VAL A 283 -9.69 5.04 -2.91
CA VAL A 283 -10.41 3.76 -2.93
C VAL A 283 -10.27 3.07 -4.30
N GLN A 284 -10.30 3.83 -5.41
CA GLN A 284 -10.07 3.29 -6.74
C GLN A 284 -8.64 2.74 -6.90
N LEU A 285 -7.62 3.40 -6.36
CA LEU A 285 -6.23 2.93 -6.38
C LEU A 285 -6.05 1.63 -5.59
N VAL A 286 -6.78 1.47 -4.48
CA VAL A 286 -6.82 0.22 -3.72
C VAL A 286 -7.54 -0.88 -4.52
N ARG A 287 -8.73 -0.59 -5.08
CA ARG A 287 -9.53 -1.54 -5.88
C ARG A 287 -8.78 -2.06 -7.11
N THR A 288 -8.10 -1.17 -7.81
CA THR A 288 -7.31 -1.49 -9.01
C THR A 288 -5.91 -2.03 -8.68
N ARG A 289 -5.62 -2.25 -7.38
CA ARG A 289 -4.34 -2.76 -6.86
C ARG A 289 -3.11 -1.92 -7.25
N GLN A 290 -3.30 -0.63 -7.50
CA GLN A 290 -2.20 0.30 -7.81
C GLN A 290 -1.44 0.75 -6.55
N LEU A 291 -2.12 0.77 -5.39
CA LEU A 291 -1.51 1.15 -4.09
C LEU A 291 -0.72 0.00 -3.42
N GLN A 292 -0.68 -1.20 -4.01
CA GLN A 292 -0.18 -2.39 -3.32
C GLN A 292 1.29 -2.28 -2.89
N HIS A 293 2.15 -1.65 -3.70
CA HIS A 293 3.55 -1.45 -3.31
C HIS A 293 3.68 -0.64 -2.01
N PHE A 294 2.93 0.45 -1.89
CA PHE A 294 2.86 1.26 -0.67
C PHE A 294 2.37 0.41 0.52
N LEU A 295 1.28 -0.34 0.32
CA LEU A 295 0.71 -1.19 1.37
C LEU A 295 1.65 -2.32 1.82
N TYR A 296 2.44 -2.91 0.91
CA TYR A 296 3.44 -3.93 1.26
C TYR A 296 4.65 -3.34 1.97
N THR A 297 4.90 -2.04 1.79
CA THR A 297 6.04 -1.30 2.35
C THR A 297 5.74 -0.72 3.73
N PHE A 298 4.54 -0.18 3.93
CA PHE A 298 4.18 0.50 5.18
C PHE A 298 3.08 -0.22 5.97
N GLY A 299 2.47 -1.23 5.37
CA GLY A 299 1.43 -2.04 5.98
C GLY A 299 0.04 -1.72 5.47
N THR A 300 -0.84 -2.68 5.68
CA THR A 300 -2.26 -2.57 5.38
C THR A 300 -2.96 -2.13 6.66
N THR A 301 -2.88 -0.86 7.06
CA THR A 301 -3.73 -0.33 8.16
C THR A 301 -4.61 0.81 7.64
N THR A 302 -5.77 1.03 8.27
CA THR A 302 -6.62 2.19 7.94
C THR A 302 -5.85 3.50 8.12
N THR A 303 -4.96 3.53 9.12
CA THR A 303 -4.01 4.63 9.33
C THR A 303 -3.13 4.85 8.10
N MET A 304 -2.51 3.79 7.53
CA MET A 304 -1.69 3.93 6.32
C MET A 304 -2.50 4.41 5.11
N PHE A 305 -3.75 3.95 4.97
CA PHE A 305 -4.65 4.47 3.93
C PHE A 305 -4.92 5.97 4.13
N ASN A 306 -5.19 6.40 5.37
CA ASN A 306 -5.42 7.80 5.68
C ASN A 306 -4.17 8.65 5.47
N GLU A 307 -2.97 8.17 5.82
CA GLU A 307 -1.71 8.87 5.54
C GLU A 307 -1.48 9.05 4.04
N PHE A 308 -1.76 8.01 3.24
CA PHE A 308 -1.71 8.13 1.78
C PHE A 308 -2.73 9.14 1.24
N TYR A 309 -3.94 9.17 1.81
CA TYR A 309 -4.94 10.20 1.51
C TYR A 309 -4.41 11.61 1.80
N CYS A 310 -3.79 11.83 2.96
CA CYS A 310 -3.20 13.12 3.35
C CYS A 310 -2.10 13.55 2.38
N TYR A 311 -1.22 12.62 1.98
CA TYR A 311 -0.21 12.86 0.95
C TYR A 311 -0.83 13.33 -0.37
N MET A 312 -1.86 12.63 -0.87
CA MET A 312 -2.52 13.02 -2.11
C MET A 312 -3.18 14.39 -2.00
N PHE A 313 -3.79 14.72 -0.87
CA PHE A 313 -4.46 16.01 -0.70
C PHE A 313 -3.45 17.17 -0.66
N ASP A 314 -2.35 17.02 0.06
CA ASP A 314 -1.28 18.01 0.04
C ASP A 314 -0.67 18.18 -1.35
N GLU A 315 -0.37 17.08 -2.04
CA GLU A 315 0.17 17.12 -3.41
C GLU A 315 -0.83 17.72 -4.40
N PHE A 316 -2.13 17.50 -4.22
CA PHE A 316 -3.14 18.18 -5.03
C PHE A 316 -3.11 19.69 -4.80
N GLY A 317 -3.05 20.15 -3.55
CA GLY A 317 -2.96 21.58 -3.24
C GLY A 317 -1.75 22.25 -3.89
N LYS A 318 -0.58 21.62 -3.79
CA LYS A 318 0.65 22.07 -4.49
C LYS A 318 0.49 22.06 -6.01
N TYR A 319 -0.06 20.98 -6.55
CA TYR A 319 -0.22 20.81 -7.99
C TYR A 319 -1.19 21.83 -8.59
N TRP A 320 -2.29 22.12 -7.88
CA TRP A 320 -3.28 23.12 -8.24
C TRP A 320 -2.68 24.53 -8.22
N ALA A 321 -1.98 24.90 -7.14
CA ALA A 321 -1.35 26.21 -7.00
C ALA A 321 -0.27 26.48 -8.07
N ALA A 322 0.37 25.42 -8.58
CA ALA A 322 1.40 25.53 -9.61
C ALA A 322 0.85 25.73 -11.03
N GLN A 323 -0.46 25.58 -11.25
CA GLN A 323 -1.04 25.74 -12.58
C GLN A 323 -1.19 27.22 -12.96
N PRO A 324 -0.71 27.65 -14.14
CA PRO A 324 -0.88 29.01 -14.59
C PRO A 324 -2.32 29.26 -15.05
N MET A 325 -2.94 30.34 -14.56
CA MET A 325 -4.21 30.89 -15.07
C MET A 325 -5.37 29.86 -15.13
N ILE A 326 -5.54 29.06 -14.09
CA ILE A 326 -6.70 28.14 -13.99
C ILE A 326 -7.85 28.75 -13.19
N THR A 327 -9.05 28.23 -13.44
CA THR A 327 -10.25 28.52 -12.65
C THR A 327 -10.90 27.23 -12.18
N ILE A 328 -11.95 27.32 -11.36
CA ILE A 328 -12.75 26.16 -10.96
C ILE A 328 -13.30 25.37 -12.16
N MET A 329 -13.51 26.00 -13.32
CA MET A 329 -13.98 25.34 -14.54
C MET A 329 -12.97 24.32 -15.10
N ASP A 330 -11.70 24.49 -14.78
CA ASP A 330 -10.62 23.57 -15.17
C ASP A 330 -10.53 22.34 -14.25
N PHE A 331 -11.33 22.27 -13.19
CA PHE A 331 -11.18 21.25 -12.15
C PHE A 331 -11.15 19.83 -12.72
N GLY A 332 -12.10 19.46 -13.57
CA GLY A 332 -12.16 18.10 -14.13
C GLY A 332 -10.87 17.72 -14.87
N ARG A 333 -10.38 18.60 -15.74
CA ARG A 333 -9.15 18.39 -16.52
C ARG A 333 -7.91 18.32 -15.61
N VAL A 334 -7.77 19.26 -14.68
CA VAL A 334 -6.60 19.33 -13.78
C VAL A 334 -6.60 18.14 -12.81
N PHE A 335 -7.77 17.73 -12.31
CA PHE A 335 -7.90 16.58 -11.42
C PHE A 335 -7.55 15.27 -12.13
N GLU A 336 -7.97 15.08 -13.39
CA GLU A 336 -7.59 13.91 -14.18
C GLU A 336 -6.07 13.84 -14.45
N GLN A 337 -5.46 15.00 -14.74
CA GLN A 337 -4.00 15.09 -14.89
C GLN A 337 -3.28 14.76 -13.58
N PHE A 338 -3.80 15.25 -12.45
CA PHE A 338 -3.29 14.92 -11.12
C PHE A 338 -3.42 13.40 -10.82
N GLN A 339 -4.56 12.78 -11.13
CA GLN A 339 -4.75 11.35 -10.97
C GLN A 339 -3.73 10.54 -11.78
N THR A 340 -3.52 10.94 -13.04
CA THR A 340 -2.52 10.31 -13.92
C THR A 340 -1.11 10.43 -13.34
N ARG A 341 -0.75 11.60 -12.80
CA ARG A 341 0.53 11.82 -12.12
C ARG A 341 0.69 10.88 -10.92
N ILE A 342 -0.27 10.81 -10.01
CA ILE A 342 -0.19 9.93 -8.83
C ILE A 342 -0.06 8.46 -9.24
N GLN A 343 -0.80 8.02 -10.26
CA GLN A 343 -0.68 6.66 -10.78
C GLN A 343 0.74 6.39 -11.31
N LEU A 344 1.34 7.33 -12.03
CA LEU A 344 2.73 7.21 -12.50
C LEU A 344 3.74 7.18 -11.35
N GLU A 345 3.52 7.96 -10.28
CA GLU A 345 4.41 7.98 -9.11
C GLU A 345 4.37 6.64 -8.35
N LEU A 346 3.17 6.09 -8.11
CA LEU A 346 2.98 4.75 -7.54
C LEU A 346 3.64 3.67 -8.41
N LEU A 347 3.50 3.82 -9.71
CA LEU A 347 4.06 2.91 -10.70
C LEU A 347 5.59 2.94 -10.73
N MET A 348 6.18 4.11 -10.50
CA MET A 348 7.62 4.31 -10.31
C MET A 348 8.08 3.95 -8.90
N SER A 349 7.17 3.56 -8.00
CA SER A 349 7.45 3.27 -6.59
C SER A 349 8.14 4.44 -5.88
N LYS A 350 7.74 5.68 -6.23
CA LYS A 350 8.20 6.87 -5.52
C LYS A 350 7.68 6.88 -4.09
N GLU A 351 8.35 7.63 -3.22
CA GLU A 351 7.90 7.83 -1.84
C GLU A 351 6.64 8.69 -1.82
N THR A 352 5.51 8.07 -1.45
CA THR A 352 4.19 8.71 -1.37
C THR A 352 3.79 8.90 0.09
N VAL A 353 4.64 9.58 0.85
CA VAL A 353 4.50 9.82 2.29
C VAL A 353 4.54 11.33 2.55
N LEU A 354 3.54 11.85 3.25
CA LEU A 354 3.46 13.28 3.58
C LEU A 354 4.51 13.69 4.63
N ASP A 355 4.57 12.95 5.74
CA ASP A 355 5.52 13.15 6.82
C ASP A 355 6.30 11.86 7.10
N PRO A 356 7.49 11.69 6.51
CA PRO A 356 8.33 10.50 6.73
C PRO A 356 8.80 10.36 8.18
N THR A 357 8.74 11.42 8.99
CA THR A 357 9.16 11.43 10.40
C THR A 357 8.04 10.97 11.34
N SER A 358 6.80 10.84 10.85
CA SER A 358 5.68 10.38 11.64
C SER A 358 5.95 8.99 12.25
N PRO A 359 5.69 8.79 13.56
CA PRO A 359 5.88 7.50 14.24
C PRO A 359 5.18 6.34 13.56
N VAL A 360 4.09 6.61 12.83
CA VAL A 360 3.31 5.64 12.07
C VAL A 360 4.21 4.91 11.05
N PHE A 361 5.05 5.65 10.32
CA PHE A 361 5.98 5.10 9.32
C PHE A 361 7.26 4.50 9.91
N ILE A 362 7.74 5.06 11.02
CA ILE A 362 8.91 4.53 11.73
C ILE A 362 8.57 3.14 12.30
N ASN A 363 7.41 3.01 12.93
CA ASN A 363 6.97 1.75 13.52
C ASN A 363 6.61 0.70 12.47
N SER A 364 6.12 1.09 11.29
CA SER A 364 5.89 0.14 10.21
C SER A 364 7.20 -0.45 9.67
N LYS A 365 8.25 0.36 9.53
CA LYS A 365 9.57 -0.13 9.07
C LYS A 365 10.23 -1.09 10.06
N LYS A 366 9.91 -1.01 11.37
CA LYS A 366 10.42 -1.92 12.41
C LYS A 366 9.65 -3.25 12.52
N ARG A 367 8.45 -3.33 11.95
CA ARG A 367 7.59 -4.54 11.97
C ARG A 367 7.76 -5.42 10.72
N LEU A 368 8.49 -4.92 9.73
CA LEU A 368 8.93 -5.64 8.55
C LEU A 368 10.32 -6.19 8.84
#